data_AF-A0A965A820-F1
#
_entry.id   AF-A0A965A820-F1
#
_cell.length_a   1.000
_cell.length_b   1.000
_cell.length_c   1.000
_cell.angle_alpha   90.00
_cell.angle_beta   90.00
_cell.angle_gamma   90.00
#
_symmetry.space_group_name_H-M   'P 1'
#
loop_
_entity.id
_entity.type
_entity.pdbx_description
1 polymer ?
#
loop_
_entity_poly.entity_id
_entity_poly.type
_entity_poly.pdbx_seq_one_letter_code
_entity_poly.pdbx_strand_id
1 'polypeptide(L)' 'KQELIKPVLDKIWDAADKVAKQNNLAIVFDKAGQLVMIYTDPRYDYTEFVLEALGLGDPNDTIKN' A
#
# COMPACT_ATOMS: atom_id res chain seq x y z
N LYS A 1 12.11 -21.39 1.04
CA LYS A 1 12.20 -19.96 1.46
C LYS A 1 11.27 -19.03 0.67
N GLN A 2 10.98 -19.27 -0.62
CA GLN A 2 10.04 -18.45 -1.41
C GLN A 2 8.54 -18.77 -1.19
N GLU A 3 8.22 -19.92 -0.62
CA GLU A 3 6.82 -20.36 -0.44
C GLU A 3 6.06 -19.63 0.68
N LEU A 4 6.78 -19.05 1.65
CA LEU A 4 6.19 -18.26 2.73
C LEU A 4 5.94 -16.80 2.33
N ILE A 5 6.62 -16.31 1.29
CA ILE A 5 6.50 -14.92 0.82
C ILE A 5 5.25 -14.76 -0.05
N LYS A 6 4.94 -15.75 -0.89
CA LYS A 6 3.74 -15.76 -1.75
C LYS A 6 2.44 -15.41 -1.00
N PRO A 7 2.08 -16.09 0.11
CA PRO A 7 0.83 -15.79 0.80
C PRO A 7 0.80 -14.39 1.45
N VAL A 8 1.95 -13.80 1.75
CA VAL A 8 2.02 -12.41 2.23
C VAL A 8 1.82 -11.43 1.08
N LEU A 9 2.46 -11.71 -0.06
CA LEU A 9 2.31 -10.92 -1.27
C LEU A 9 0.84 -10.88 -1.71
N ASP A 10 0.17 -12.04 -1.75
CA ASP A 10 -1.24 -12.16 -2.12
C ASP A 10 -2.14 -11.29 -1.23
N LYS A 11 -1.90 -11.29 0.09
CA LYS A 11 -2.63 -10.42 1.01
C LYS A 11 -2.43 -8.94 0.71
N ILE A 12 -1.18 -8.53 0.43
CA ILE A 12 -0.86 -7.13 0.09
C ILE A 12 -1.56 -6.73 -1.21
N TRP A 13 -1.58 -7.60 -2.22
CA TRP A 13 -2.29 -7.35 -3.48
C TRP A 13 -3.80 -7.19 -3.28
N ASP A 14 -4.42 -8.07 -2.49
CA ASP A 14 -5.85 -7.98 -2.19
C ASP A 14 -6.21 -6.69 -1.43
N ALA A 15 -5.36 -6.28 -0.49
CA ALA A 15 -5.54 -5.04 0.25
C ALA A 15 -5.36 -3.80 -0.65
N ALA A 16 -4.32 -3.80 -1.48
CA ALA A 16 -4.07 -2.73 -2.45
C ALA A 16 -5.21 -2.60 -3.47
N ASP A 17 -5.76 -3.70 -3.97
CA ASP A 17 -6.91 -3.71 -4.89
C ASP A 17 -8.17 -3.12 -4.24
N LYS A 18 -8.44 -3.46 -2.97
CA LYS A 18 -9.56 -2.87 -2.21
C LYS A 18 -9.40 -1.37 -2.05
N VAL A 19 -8.21 -0.91 -1.63
CA VAL A 19 -7.93 0.52 -1.43
C VAL A 19 -7.99 1.29 -2.74
N ALA A 20 -7.46 0.71 -3.83
CA ALA A 20 -7.53 1.31 -5.16
C ALA A 20 -8.98 1.48 -5.63
N LYS A 21 -9.84 0.46 -5.46
CA LYS A 21 -11.26 0.54 -5.82
C LYS A 21 -12.03 1.54 -4.95
N GLN A 22 -11.76 1.58 -3.64
CA GLN A 22 -12.41 2.51 -2.72
C GLN A 22 -12.08 3.97 -3.03
N ASN A 23 -10.83 4.25 -3.41
CA ASN A 23 -10.34 5.59 -3.71
C ASN A 23 -10.36 5.94 -5.22
N ASN A 24 -10.96 5.08 -6.05
CA ASN A 24 -11.02 5.22 -7.51
C ASN A 24 -9.64 5.46 -8.16
N LEU A 25 -8.62 4.76 -7.69
CA LEU A 25 -7.27 4.82 -8.23
C LEU A 25 -7.17 3.92 -9.46
N ALA A 26 -6.72 4.50 -10.57
CA ALA A 26 -6.48 3.75 -11.79
C ALA A 26 -5.20 2.90 -11.72
N ILE A 27 -4.19 3.37 -10.98
CA ILE A 27 -2.87 2.74 -10.89
C ILE A 27 -2.29 3.02 -9.49
N VAL A 28 -1.62 2.02 -8.92
CA VAL A 28 -0.84 2.14 -7.68
C VAL A 28 0.60 1.72 -7.97
N PHE A 29 1.56 2.54 -7.56
CA PHE A 29 2.99 2.27 -7.74
C PHE A 29 3.64 2.02 -6.39
N ASP A 30 4.46 0.98 -6.30
CA ASP A 30 5.28 0.73 -5.12
C ASP A 30 6.48 1.69 -5.10
N LYS A 31 6.59 2.46 -4.01
CA LYS A 31 7.68 3.40 -3.78
C LYS A 31 9.04 2.72 -3.58
N ALA A 32 9.07 1.48 -3.08
CA ALA A 32 10.28 0.70 -2.93
C ALA A 32 10.70 -0.04 -4.22
N GLY A 33 9.86 0.04 -5.26
CA GLY A 33 10.10 -0.61 -6.54
C GLY A 33 11.22 0.03 -7.36
N GLN A 34 11.58 -0.63 -8.46
CA GLN A 34 12.62 -0.15 -9.41
C GLN A 34 12.14 0.99 -10.33
N LEU A 35 10.89 1.44 -10.20
CA LEU A 35 10.34 2.48 -11.06
C LEU A 35 10.86 3.86 -10.62
N VAL A 36 11.33 4.66 -11.58
CA VAL A 36 11.76 6.04 -11.29
C VAL A 36 10.53 6.94 -11.24
N MET A 37 10.16 7.37 -10.03
CA MET A 37 9.13 8.38 -9.84
C MET A 37 9.76 9.78 -9.86
N ILE A 38 9.40 10.59 -10.85
CA ILE A 38 9.95 11.95 -11.03
C ILE A 38 9.41 12.90 -9.96
N TYR A 39 8.15 12.72 -9.55
CA TYR A 39 7.50 13.49 -8.49
C TYR A 39 6.37 12.66 -7.87
N THR A 40 6.23 12.73 -6.55
CA THR A 40 5.14 12.11 -5.78
C THR A 40 4.61 13.12 -4.79
N ASP A 41 3.30 13.36 -4.79
CA ASP A 41 2.65 14.17 -3.77
C ASP A 41 2.30 13.28 -2.56
N PRO A 42 2.73 13.64 -1.33
CA PRO A 42 2.46 12.85 -0.13
C PRO A 42 0.97 12.60 0.14
N ARG A 43 0.08 13.43 -0.38
CA ARG A 43 -1.38 13.25 -0.24
C ARG A 43 -1.91 12.03 -0.98
N TYR A 44 -1.14 11.50 -1.94
CA TYR A 44 -1.44 10.25 -2.64
C TYR A 44 -0.61 9.08 -2.11
N ASP A 45 -0.04 9.19 -0.91
CA ASP A 45 0.55 8.05 -0.22
C ASP A 45 -0.58 7.22 0.42
N TYR A 46 -0.84 6.06 -0.17
CA TYR A 46 -1.90 5.15 0.28
C TYR A 46 -1.38 4.00 1.14
N THR A 47 -0.10 4.03 1.55
CA THR A 47 0.51 2.96 2.34
C THR A 47 -0.27 2.69 3.62
N GLU A 48 -0.72 3.73 4.33
CA GLU A 48 -1.51 3.58 5.56
C GLU A 48 -2.86 2.89 5.32
N PHE A 49 -3.58 3.28 4.26
CA PHE A 49 -4.85 2.64 3.94
C PHE A 49 -4.68 1.16 3.59
N VAL A 50 -3.57 0.80 2.93
CA VAL A 50 -3.25 -0.60 2.62
C VAL A 50 -2.90 -1.38 3.90
N LEU A 51 -2.14 -0.77 4.83
CA LEU A 51 -1.83 -1.36 6.13
C LEU A 51 -3.09 -1.56 6.99
N GLU A 52 -3.99 -0.59 7.01
CA GLU A 52 -5.29 -0.69 7.68
C GLU A 52 -6.15 -1.81 7.07
N ALA A 53 -6.22 -1.90 5.74
CA ALA A 53 -6.95 -2.95 5.04
C ALA A 53 -6.39 -4.37 5.32
N LEU A 54 -5.10 -4.48 5.66
CA LEU A 54 -4.46 -5.72 6.11
C LEU A 54 -4.71 -6.05 7.59
N GLY A 55 -5.33 -5.14 8.34
CA GLY A 55 -5.47 -5.25 9.79
C GLY A 55 -4.13 -5.10 10.54
N LEU A 56 -3.13 -4.51 9.87
CA LEU A 56 -1.79 -4.26 10.38
C LEU A 56 -1.53 -2.76 10.62
N GLY A 57 -2.56 -1.92 10.43
CA GLY A 57 -2.48 -0.51 10.78
C GLY A 57 -2.06 -0.37 12.24
N ASP A 58 -0.89 0.21 12.47
CA ASP A 58 -0.42 0.49 13.81
C ASP A 58 -1.26 1.66 14.35
N PRO A 59 -2.03 1.49 15.44
CA PRO A 59 -2.77 2.60 16.05
C PRO A 59 -1.86 3.74 16.55
N ASN A 60 -0.52 3.58 16.51
CA ASN A 60 0.45 4.60 16.87
C ASN A 60 1.04 5.37 15.69
N ASP A 61 0.83 4.97 14.43
CA ASP A 61 1.30 5.77 13.28
C ASP A 61 0.31 6.90 13.00
N THR A 62 0.23 7.81 13.97
CA THR A 62 -0.50 9.06 13.82
C THR A 62 0.21 9.91 12.78
N ILE A 63 -0.48 10.17 11.67
CA ILE A 63 -0.10 11.18 10.69
C ILE A 63 0.23 12.46 11.49
N LYS A 64 1.53 12.78 11.59
CA LYS A 64 1.96 14.09 12.07
C LYS A 64 1.57 15.08 10.98
N ASN A 65 0.43 15.74 11.19
CA ASN A 65 0.01 16.93 10.46
C ASN A 65 1.14 17.96 10.40
#